data_AF-A0A3A4RZ52-F1
#
_entry.id   AF-A0A3A4RZ52-F1
#
_cell.length_a   1.000
_cell.length_b   1.000
_cell.length_c   1.000
_cell.angle_alpha   90.00
_cell.angle_beta   90.00
_cell.angle_gamma   90.00
#
_symmetry.space_group_name_H-M   'P 1'
#
loop_
_entity.id
_entity.type
_entity.pdbx_description
1 polymer ?
#
loop_
_entity_poly.entity_id
_entity_poly.type
_entity_poly.pdbx_seq_one_letter_code
_entity_poly.pdbx_strand_id
1 'polypeptide(L)' 'MIKAIDQGKKTKNRACVELNLSERQINRLLLAYQQKGKEAFRHGNRNQKPKHAI' A
#
# COMPACT_ATOMS: atom_id res chain seq x y z
N MET A 1 -6.64 -0.87 4.74
CA MET A 1 -5.76 -0.46 5.86
C MET A 1 -5.25 0.96 5.71
N ILE A 2 -4.36 1.25 4.74
CA ILE A 2 -3.74 2.58 4.57
C ILE A 2 -4.76 3.72 4.39
N LYS A 3 -5.81 3.52 3.60
CA LYS A 3 -6.94 4.48 3.46
C LYS A 3 -7.57 4.85 4.82
N ALA A 4 -7.69 3.91 5.75
CA ALA A 4 -8.29 4.18 7.06
C ALA A 4 -7.35 4.99 7.97
N ILE A 5 -6.03 4.84 7.79
CA ILE A 5 -5.02 5.66 8.47
C ILE A 5 -5.08 7.09 7.93
N ASP A 6 -5.15 7.25 6.60
CA ASP A 6 -5.28 8.56 5.94
C ASP A 6 -6.56 9.32 6.37
N GLN A 7 -7.65 8.58 6.59
CA GLN A 7 -8.91 9.14 7.11
C GLN A 7 -8.95 9.35 8.64
N GLY A 8 -7.84 9.11 9.34
CA GLY A 8 -7.78 9.25 10.82
C GLY A 8 -8.58 8.20 11.60
N LYS A 9 -9.16 7.19 10.93
CA LYS A 9 -9.95 6.13 11.57
C LYS A 9 -9.10 5.03 12.21
N LYS A 10 -7.79 5.02 11.94
CA LYS A 10 -6.87 4.00 12.44
C LYS A 10 -5.47 4.55 12.67
N THR A 11 -4.80 4.08 13.71
CA THR A 11 -3.44 4.52 14.07
C THR A 11 -2.36 3.76 13.28
N LYS A 12 -1.21 4.40 13.09
CA LYS A 12 -0.04 3.81 12.43
C LYS A 12 0.49 2.60 13.18
N ASN A 13 0.60 2.68 14.51
CA ASN A 13 1.10 1.58 15.35
C ASN A 13 0.24 0.33 15.23
N ARG A 14 -1.09 0.49 15.20
CA ARG A 14 -1.98 -0.65 14.98
C ARG A 14 -1.80 -1.26 13.58
N ALA A 15 -1.50 -0.43 12.59
CA ALA A 15 -1.20 -0.91 11.25
C ALA A 15 0.13 -1.65 11.15
N CYS A 16 1.15 -1.23 11.90
CA CYS A 16 2.42 -1.95 12.00
C CYS A 16 2.20 -3.38 12.50
N VAL A 17 1.42 -3.54 13.57
CA VAL A 17 1.13 -4.85 14.17
C VAL A 17 0.27 -5.71 13.23
N GLU A 18 -0.83 -5.18 12.71
CA GLU A 18 -1.75 -5.96 11.87
C GLU A 18 -1.15 -6.36 10.52
N LEU A 19 -0.31 -5.52 9.93
CA LEU A 19 0.35 -5.82 8.66
C LEU A 19 1.72 -6.47 8.84
N ASN A 20 2.20 -6.61 10.08
CA ASN A 20 3.56 -7.02 10.41
C ASN A 20 4.62 -6.23 9.61
N LEU A 21 4.44 -4.91 9.56
CA LEU A 21 5.31 -3.98 8.84
C LEU A 21 5.91 -2.98 9.83
N SER A 22 7.12 -2.51 9.51
CA SER A 22 7.72 -1.37 10.22
C SER A 22 6.93 -0.09 9.98
N GLU A 23 7.02 0.84 10.94
CA GLU A 23 6.38 2.15 10.82
C GLU A 23 6.86 2.92 9.57
N ARG A 24 8.14 2.75 9.20
CA ARG A 24 8.69 3.32 7.97
C ARG A 24 8.00 2.80 6.71
N GLN A 25 7.69 1.50 6.66
CA GLN A 25 6.94 0.91 5.55
C GLN A 25 5.52 1.46 5.49
N ILE A 26 4.83 1.55 6.64
CA ILE A 26 3.50 2.16 6.72
C ILE A 26 3.53 3.61 6.22
N ASN A 27 4.50 4.41 6.64
CA ASN A 27 4.65 5.81 6.20
C ASN A 27 4.92 5.91 4.69
N ARG A 28 5.77 5.04 4.11
CA ARG A 28 5.98 5.00 2.64
C ARG A 28 4.69 4.65 1.90
N LEU A 29 3.92 3.69 2.38
CA LEU A 29 2.64 3.31 1.77
C LEU A 29 1.61 4.43 1.88
N LEU A 30 1.58 5.16 2.99
CA LEU A 30 0.72 6.32 3.19
C LEU A 30 1.08 7.45 2.21
N LEU A 31 2.36 7.78 2.08
CA LEU A 31 2.84 8.78 1.11
C LEU A 31 2.48 8.39 -0.33
N ALA A 32 2.70 7.12 -0.69
CA ALA A 32 2.35 6.63 -2.02
C ALA A 32 0.83 6.74 -2.28
N TYR A 33 0.01 6.41 -1.28
CA TYR A 33 -1.45 6.55 -1.35
C TYR A 33 -1.90 8.01 -1.48
N GLN A 34 -1.26 8.95 -0.77
CA GLN A 34 -1.59 10.37 -0.89
C GLN A 34 -1.25 10.95 -2.26
N GLN A 35 -0.18 10.46 -2.89
CA GLN A 35 0.24 10.94 -4.21
C GLN A 35 -0.55 10.34 -5.37
N LYS A 36 -0.85 9.04 -5.32
CA LYS A 36 -1.43 8.29 -6.46
C LYS A 36 -2.76 7.60 -6.13
N GLY A 37 -3.27 7.75 -4.92
CA GLY A 37 -4.45 7.04 -4.45
C GLY A 37 -4.24 5.52 -4.45
N LYS A 38 -5.30 4.78 -4.79
CA LYS A 38 -5.26 3.30 -4.86
C LYS A 38 -4.30 2.78 -5.93
N GLU A 39 -3.99 3.58 -6.94
CA GLU A 39 -3.13 3.20 -8.05
C GLU A 39 -1.68 2.94 -7.60
N ALA A 40 -1.25 3.54 -6.49
CA ALA A 40 0.06 3.26 -5.89
C ALA A 40 0.31 1.79 -5.56
N PHE A 41 -0.76 1.01 -5.34
CA PHE A 41 -0.66 -0.40 -4.97
C PHE A 41 -0.90 -1.34 -6.16
N ARG A 42 -1.20 -0.78 -7.35
CA ARG A 42 -1.34 -1.57 -8.56
C ARG A 42 0.05 -2.08 -8.97
N HIS A 43 0.21 -3.40 -9.02
CA HIS A 43 1.45 -3.99 -9.52
C HIS A 43 1.64 -3.66 -11.01
N GLY A 44 2.85 -3.29 -11.42
CA GLY A 44 3.19 -2.96 -12.81
C GLY A 44 2.99 -4.11 -13.81
N ASN A 45 2.81 -5.34 -13.33
CA ASN A 45 2.64 -6.54 -14.16
C ASN A 45 1.16 -6.89 -14.35
N ARG A 46 0.22 -6.18 -13.71
CA ARG A 46 -1.21 -6.53 -13.67
C ARG A 46 -1.85 -6.69 -15.07
N ASN A 47 -1.35 -5.96 -16.06
CA ASN A 47 -1.86 -6.00 -17.45
C ASN A 47 -0.78 -6.43 -18.46
N GLN A 48 0.39 -6.87 -18.00
CA GLN A 48 1.43 -7.36 -18.90
C GLN A 48 1.22 -8.85 -19.14
N LYS A 49 1.15 -9.25 -20.42
CA LYS A 49 1.15 -10.68 -20.76
C LYS A 49 2.50 -11.27 -20.35
N PRO A 50 2.53 -12.45 -19.72
CA PRO A 50 3.79 -13.13 -19.42
C PRO A 50 4.55 -13.37 -20.72
N LYS A 51 5.83 -13.02 -20.77
CA LYS A 51 6.67 -13.21 -21.97
C LYS A 51 6.79 -14.68 -22.39
N HIS A 52 6.59 -15.60 -21.44
CA HIS A 52 6.66 -17.04 -21.64
C HIS A 52 5.32 -17.73 -21.33
N ALA A 53 4.21 -17.09 -21.64
CA ALA A 53 2.93 -17.79 -21.69
C ALA A 53 2.94 -18.69 -22.94
N ILE A 54 3.04 -20.00 -22.74
CA ILE A 54 2.85 -21.04 -23.78
C ILE A 54 1.38 -21.04 -24.20
#